data_AF-A0A845YZQ3-F1
#
_entry.id   AF-A0A845YZQ3-F1
#
_cell.length_a   1.000
_cell.length_b   1.000
_cell.length_c   1.000
_cell.angle_alpha   90.00
_cell.angle_beta   90.00
_cell.angle_gamma   90.00
#
_symmetry.space_group_name_H-M   'P 1'
#
loop_
_entity.id
_entity.type
_entity.pdbx_description
1 polymer ?
#
loop_
_entity_poly.entity_id
_entity_poly.type
_entity_poly.pdbx_seq_one_letter_code
_entity_poly.pdbx_strand_id
1 'polypeptide(L)'
;MNGDSLFTSILDLPSTFENPFTVMVEDIVLGEFSNGDEIDFSLYADILGDFLIDGEGVERFTVRTGDAIDPTDPMVLPIKLAFNTETADFSLYAVEGDTETTPEPGMVLGLLSVGALFVGSRLKRK
;
A
#
# COMPACT_ATOMS: atom_id res chain seq x y z
N MET A 1 -4.12 19.04 -4.01
CA MET A 1 -3.93 20.24 -3.17
C MET A 1 -3.72 21.43 -4.10
N ASN A 2 -4.01 22.65 -3.64
CA ASN A 2 -3.64 23.86 -4.36
C ASN A 2 -2.46 24.55 -3.65
N GLY A 3 -1.41 24.92 -4.39
CA GLY A 3 -0.23 25.64 -3.86
C GLY A 3 0.88 24.73 -3.32
N ASP A 4 1.80 25.32 -2.55
CA ASP A 4 3.03 24.67 -2.02
C ASP A 4 2.81 23.92 -0.69
N SER A 5 1.56 23.55 -0.39
CA SER A 5 1.21 22.86 0.85
C SER A 5 1.45 21.36 0.71
N LEU A 6 2.00 20.74 1.75
CA LEU A 6 2.29 19.31 1.87
C LEU A 6 1.59 18.75 3.10
N PHE A 7 1.17 17.49 3.03
CA PHE A 7 0.73 16.74 4.20
C PHE A 7 1.95 16.29 4.99
N THR A 8 2.12 16.78 6.21
CA THR A 8 3.25 16.40 7.08
C THR A 8 2.88 15.25 8.00
N SER A 9 1.61 15.18 8.42
CA SER A 9 1.14 14.13 9.33
C SER A 9 -0.35 13.87 9.24
N ILE A 10 -0.74 12.63 9.53
CA ILE A 10 -2.10 12.28 9.95
C ILE A 10 -2.12 12.34 11.47
N LEU A 11 -2.89 13.25 12.04
CA LEU A 11 -2.94 13.49 13.48
C LEU A 11 -3.91 12.57 14.22
N ASP A 12 -4.94 12.08 13.52
CA ASP A 12 -6.01 11.28 14.14
C ASP A 12 -6.74 10.50 13.05
N LEU A 13 -6.64 9.17 13.11
CA LEU A 13 -7.44 8.26 12.30
C LEU A 13 -8.82 8.02 12.94
N PRO A 14 -9.90 7.99 12.14
CA PRO A 14 -11.26 7.99 12.68
C PRO A 14 -11.58 6.70 13.45
N SER A 15 -12.17 6.85 14.65
CA SER A 15 -12.44 5.73 15.55
C SER A 15 -13.76 4.97 15.31
N THR A 16 -14.49 5.33 14.25
CA THR A 16 -15.80 4.75 13.91
C THR A 16 -15.73 3.45 13.13
N PHE A 17 -14.51 2.97 12.86
CA PHE A 17 -14.19 1.85 12.00
C PHE A 17 -13.69 0.67 12.85
N GLU A 18 -14.02 -0.57 12.46
CA GLU A 18 -13.62 -1.78 13.19
C GLU A 18 -12.32 -2.36 12.63
N ASN A 19 -12.06 -2.14 11.34
CA ASN A 19 -10.88 -2.64 10.65
C ASN A 19 -9.75 -1.59 10.67
N PRO A 20 -8.48 -2.04 10.66
CA PRO A 20 -7.33 -1.14 10.58
C PRO A 20 -7.30 -0.38 9.26
N PHE A 21 -6.59 0.75 9.28
CA PHE A 21 -6.34 1.57 8.12
C PHE A 21 -4.99 1.22 7.50
N THR A 22 -4.98 0.92 6.21
CA THR A 22 -3.75 0.88 5.42
C THR A 22 -3.49 2.27 4.86
N VAL A 23 -2.32 2.84 5.19
CA VAL A 23 -1.90 4.15 4.66
C VAL A 23 -0.80 3.95 3.63
N MET A 24 -0.96 4.60 2.48
CA MET A 24 -0.07 4.47 1.33
C MET A 24 0.26 5.84 0.75
N VAL A 25 1.48 6.01 0.24
CA VAL A 25 1.88 7.17 -0.55
C VAL A 25 2.21 6.68 -1.95
N GLU A 26 1.42 7.12 -2.93
CA GLU A 26 1.38 6.50 -4.27
C GLU A 26 1.23 4.97 -4.16
N ASP A 27 2.23 4.18 -4.57
CA ASP A 27 2.22 2.71 -4.51
C ASP A 27 2.95 2.13 -3.29
N ILE A 28 3.45 2.98 -2.38
CA ILE A 28 4.24 2.57 -1.21
C ILE A 28 3.35 2.44 0.01
N VAL A 29 3.24 1.23 0.55
CA VAL A 29 2.53 0.95 1.80
C VAL A 29 3.40 1.34 2.99
N LEU A 30 2.93 2.31 3.79
CA LEU A 30 3.62 2.73 5.02
C LEU A 30 3.37 1.75 6.17
N GLY A 31 2.17 1.16 6.20
CA GLY A 31 1.77 0.20 7.21
C GLY A 31 0.25 0.12 7.42
N GLU A 32 -0.12 -0.66 8.43
CA GLU A 32 -1.47 -0.73 8.97
C GLU A 32 -1.53 -0.01 10.31
N PHE A 33 -2.56 0.80 10.50
CA PHE A 33 -2.72 1.71 11.63
C PHE A 33 -4.10 1.54 12.25
N SER A 34 -4.16 1.70 13.57
CA SER A 34 -5.38 1.61 14.35
C SER A 34 -6.08 2.97 14.48
N ASN A 35 -7.31 2.92 14.98
CA ASN A 35 -8.08 4.10 15.36
C ASN A 35 -7.29 5.01 16.31
N GLY A 36 -7.19 6.29 15.96
CA GLY A 36 -6.47 7.29 16.76
C GLY A 36 -4.96 7.29 16.60
N ASP A 37 -4.40 6.45 15.73
CA ASP A 37 -2.95 6.49 15.47
C ASP A 37 -2.56 7.78 14.74
N GLU A 38 -1.37 8.27 15.11
CA GLU A 38 -0.70 9.40 14.49
C GLU A 38 0.41 8.89 13.57
N ILE A 39 0.51 9.50 12.38
CA ILE A 39 1.44 9.09 11.33
C ILE A 39 2.19 10.33 10.86
N ASP A 40 3.47 10.42 11.21
CA ASP A 40 4.39 11.43 10.71
C ASP A 40 5.13 10.90 9.48
N PHE A 41 4.91 11.53 8.32
CA PHE A 41 5.49 11.06 7.06
C PHE A 41 7.02 11.17 7.03
N SER A 42 7.61 12.09 7.81
CA SER A 42 9.07 12.25 7.89
C SER A 42 9.78 11.01 8.45
N LEU A 43 9.08 10.22 9.28
CA LEU A 43 9.59 8.97 9.85
C LEU A 43 9.74 7.85 8.81
N TYR A 44 9.15 8.01 7.63
CA TYR A 44 9.18 7.04 6.54
C TYR A 44 10.15 7.45 5.41
N ALA A 45 11.07 8.38 5.67
CA ALA A 45 12.05 8.86 4.69
C ALA A 45 12.81 7.72 3.98
N ASP A 46 13.15 6.65 4.71
CA ASP A 46 13.88 5.50 4.17
C ASP A 46 13.12 4.75 3.07
N ILE A 47 11.79 4.77 3.10
CA ILE A 47 10.94 4.08 2.12
C ILE A 47 10.28 5.03 1.14
N LEU A 48 9.99 6.27 1.53
CA LEU A 48 9.33 7.27 0.69
C LEU A 48 10.27 7.87 -0.36
N GLY A 49 11.57 8.02 -0.05
CA GLY A 49 12.55 8.58 -0.97
C GLY A 49 12.07 9.91 -1.57
N ASP A 50 11.97 9.96 -2.90
CA ASP A 50 11.59 11.16 -3.65
C ASP A 50 10.15 11.64 -3.42
N PHE A 51 9.28 10.79 -2.83
CA PHE A 51 7.91 11.20 -2.48
C PHE A 51 7.84 12.06 -1.22
N LEU A 52 8.90 12.06 -0.40
CA LEU A 52 9.00 12.93 0.76
C LEU A 52 9.70 14.24 0.37
N ILE A 53 8.90 15.29 0.20
CA ILE A 53 9.38 16.60 -0.23
C ILE A 53 10.01 17.33 0.95
N ASP A 54 11.22 17.81 0.74
CA ASP A 54 12.07 18.50 1.73
C ASP A 54 12.31 17.71 3.04
N GLY A 55 12.04 16.40 3.03
CA GLY A 55 12.13 15.56 4.23
C GLY A 55 10.97 15.73 5.22
N GLU A 56 9.92 16.47 4.86
CA GLU A 56 8.87 16.88 5.81
C GLU A 56 7.48 16.34 5.48
N GLY A 57 7.11 16.21 4.19
CA GLY A 57 5.74 15.85 3.84
C GLY A 57 5.54 15.32 2.43
N VAL A 58 4.29 14.96 2.13
CA VAL A 58 3.87 14.32 0.86
C VAL A 58 2.74 15.12 0.20
N GLU A 59 2.63 15.08 -1.13
CA GLU A 59 1.56 15.78 -1.86
C GLU A 59 0.22 15.02 -1.86
N ARG A 60 0.29 13.69 -1.78
CA ARG A 60 -0.86 12.79 -1.86
C ARG A 60 -0.59 11.54 -1.05
N PHE A 61 -1.63 11.04 -0.39
CA PHE A 61 -1.64 9.71 0.22
C PHE A 61 -3.03 9.09 0.02
N THR A 62 -3.10 7.78 0.20
CA THR A 62 -4.33 6.99 0.16
C THR A 62 -4.51 6.31 1.51
N VAL A 63 -5.75 6.33 2.01
CA VAL A 63 -6.16 5.58 3.20
C VAL A 63 -7.21 4.57 2.78
N ARG A 64 -6.97 3.29 3.09
CA ARG A 64 -7.91 2.18 2.86
C ARG A 64 -8.31 1.56 4.19
N THR A 65 -9.53 1.06 4.27
CA THR A 65 -10.01 0.23 5.38
C THR A 65 -10.79 -0.94 4.80
N GLY A 66 -10.88 -2.04 5.55
CA GLY A 66 -11.77 -3.17 5.23
C GLY A 66 -13.26 -2.87 5.46
N ASP A 67 -13.58 -1.75 6.10
CA ASP A 67 -14.95 -1.32 6.35
C ASP A 67 -15.60 -0.70 5.11
N ALA A 68 -16.91 -0.91 4.97
CA ALA A 68 -17.69 -0.30 3.90
C ALA A 68 -17.81 1.21 4.13
N ILE A 69 -17.23 2.00 3.23
CA ILE A 69 -17.38 3.46 3.17
C ILE A 69 -18.32 3.79 2.01
N ASP A 70 -19.26 4.72 2.21
CA ASP A 70 -20.08 5.24 1.12
C ASP A 70 -19.20 6.07 0.17
N PRO A 71 -18.96 5.64 -1.08
CA PRO A 71 -18.08 6.35 -2.00
C PRO A 71 -18.70 7.67 -2.49
N THR A 72 -20.00 7.89 -2.28
CA THR A 72 -20.71 9.11 -2.67
C THR A 72 -20.59 10.23 -1.64
N ASP A 73 -20.11 9.91 -0.44
CA ASP A 73 -19.82 10.87 0.63
C ASP A 73 -18.34 10.80 1.04
N PRO A 74 -17.42 11.53 0.40
CA PRO A 74 -16.01 11.50 0.79
C PRO A 74 -15.76 12.12 2.17
N MET A 75 -16.75 12.76 2.82
CA MET A 75 -16.62 13.35 4.16
C MET A 75 -16.93 12.37 5.31
N VAL A 76 -17.28 11.10 5.05
CA VAL A 76 -17.43 10.10 6.13
C VAL A 76 -16.11 9.70 6.81
N LEU A 77 -14.96 10.16 6.31
CA LEU A 77 -13.66 9.99 6.96
C LEU A 77 -13.22 11.29 7.65
N PRO A 78 -13.61 11.54 8.91
CA PRO A 78 -13.18 12.71 9.68
C PRO A 78 -11.72 12.54 10.15
N ILE A 79 -10.80 12.51 9.20
CA ILE A 79 -9.36 12.43 9.43
C ILE A 79 -8.82 13.82 9.82
N LYS A 80 -7.94 13.87 10.82
CA LYS A 80 -7.22 15.11 11.15
C LYS A 80 -5.85 15.10 10.48
N LEU A 81 -5.52 16.18 9.79
CA LEU A 81 -4.31 16.30 8.98
C LEU A 81 -3.50 17.53 9.42
N ALA A 82 -2.17 17.39 9.38
CA ALA A 82 -1.23 18.47 9.56
C ALA A 82 -0.57 18.84 8.22
N PHE A 83 -0.24 20.12 8.08
CA PHE A 83 0.36 20.69 6.88
C PHE A 83 1.62 21.50 7.25
N ASN A 84 2.52 21.68 6.29
CA ASN A 84 3.68 22.57 6.40
C ASN A 84 3.31 24.06 6.32
N THR A 85 2.06 24.39 5.99
CA THR A 85 1.53 25.76 5.89
C THR A 85 0.45 26.01 6.95
N GLU A 86 0.21 27.29 7.29
CA GLU A 86 -0.85 27.67 8.25
C GLU A 86 -2.26 27.28 7.75
N THR A 87 -2.47 27.33 6.43
CA THR A 87 -3.72 26.99 5.78
C THR A 87 -3.45 26.22 4.50
N ALA A 88 -4.19 25.13 4.26
CA ALA A 88 -4.09 24.34 3.06
C ALA A 88 -5.47 23.97 2.51
N ASP A 89 -5.60 23.97 1.18
CA ASP A 89 -6.77 23.46 0.47
C ASP A 89 -6.45 22.09 -0.12
N PHE A 90 -7.26 21.09 0.23
CA PHE A 90 -7.15 19.74 -0.29
C PHE A 90 -8.50 19.20 -0.74
N SER A 91 -8.45 18.08 -1.46
CA SER A 91 -9.64 17.40 -1.97
C SER A 91 -9.53 15.92 -1.66
N LEU A 92 -10.64 15.35 -1.23
CA LEU A 92 -10.78 13.91 -0.99
C LEU A 92 -11.62 13.32 -2.12
N TYR A 93 -11.21 12.15 -2.60
CA TYR A 93 -11.96 11.38 -3.57
C TYR A 93 -11.89 9.90 -3.20
N ALA A 94 -13.00 9.19 -3.39
CA ALA A 94 -13.01 7.75 -3.24
C ALA A 94 -12.17 7.13 -4.38
N VAL A 95 -11.30 6.19 -4.02
CA VAL A 95 -10.61 5.35 -4.99
C VAL A 95 -11.35 4.03 -5.03
N GLU A 96 -11.82 3.63 -6.21
CA GLU A 96 -12.45 2.32 -6.38
C GLU A 96 -11.41 1.24 -6.00
N GLY A 97 -11.78 0.36 -5.09
CA GLY A 97 -10.93 -0.78 -4.74
C GLY A 97 -10.82 -1.69 -5.95
N ASP A 98 -9.60 -1.96 -6.40
CA ASP A 98 -9.36 -2.99 -7.39
C ASP A 98 -9.98 -4.29 -6.87
N THR A 99 -11.03 -4.75 -7.55
CA THR A 99 -11.51 -6.13 -7.42
C THR A 99 -10.52 -7.04 -8.14
N GLU A 100 -9.27 -7.07 -7.67
CA GLU A 100 -8.28 -8.04 -8.11
C GLU A 100 -8.79 -9.41 -7.65
N THR A 101 -9.47 -10.07 -8.59
CA THR A 101 -9.82 -11.48 -8.52
C THR A 101 -8.52 -12.26 -8.42
N THR A 102 -8.07 -12.51 -7.19
CA THR A 102 -6.94 -13.38 -6.89
C THR A 102 -7.12 -14.66 -7.70
N PRO A 103 -6.30 -14.95 -8.73
CA PRO A 103 -6.42 -16.20 -9.42
C PRO A 103 -5.95 -17.26 -8.43
N GLU A 104 -6.81 -18.24 -8.13
CA GLU A 104 -6.45 -19.38 -7.29
C GLU A 104 -5.10 -19.94 -7.78
N PRO A 105 -4.16 -20.28 -6.88
CA PRO A 105 -2.90 -20.88 -7.28
C PRO A 105 -3.21 -22.20 -7.98
N GLY A 106 -3.17 -22.18 -9.31
CA GLY A 106 -3.27 -23.37 -10.13
C GLY A 106 -2.12 -24.30 -9.78
N MET A 107 -2.41 -25.36 -9.03
CA MET A 107 -1.45 -26.41 -8.72
C MET A 107 -0.99 -27.05 -10.04
N VAL A 108 0.18 -26.62 -10.53
CA VAL A 108 0.88 -27.31 -11.60
C VAL A 108 1.44 -28.61 -11.02
N LEU A 109 0.66 -29.69 -11.08
CA LEU A 109 1.14 -31.05 -10.86
C LEU A 109 2.11 -31.41 -12.00
N GLY A 110 3.37 -31.03 -11.85
CA GLY A 110 4.46 -31.41 -12.73
C GLY A 110 4.71 -32.92 -12.63
N LEU A 111 4.24 -33.67 -13.62
CA LEU A 111 4.52 -35.09 -13.80
C LEU A 111 5.98 -35.25 -14.27
N LEU A 112 6.93 -35.40 -13.33
CA LEU A 112 8.32 -35.73 -13.63
C LEU A 112 8.41 -37.12 -14.28
N SER A 113 8.68 -37.16 -15.59
CA SER A 113 9.02 -38.40 -16.30
C SER A 113 10.48 -38.74 -16.02
N VAL A 114 10.73 -39.83 -15.30
CA VAL A 114 12.07 -40.37 -15.01
C VAL A 114 12.74 -40.84 -16.30
N GLY A 115 13.86 -40.21 -16.67
CA GLY A 115 14.70 -40.63 -17.79
C GLY A 115 15.44 -41.93 -17.48
N ALA A 116 15.24 -42.97 -18.31
CA ALA A 116 15.95 -44.23 -18.21
C ALA A 116 17.41 -44.10 -18.70
N LEU A 117 18.34 -44.36 -17.79
CA LEU A 117 19.77 -44.61 -18.04
C LEU A 117 19.95 -45.80 -19.01
N PHE A 118 20.66 -45.58 -20.13
CA PHE A 118 21.37 -46.66 -20.83
C PHE A 118 22.87 -46.37 -20.83
N VAL A 119 23.56 -46.97 -19.86
CA VAL A 119 25.02 -47.06 -19.80
C VAL A 119 25.47 -48.11 -20.82
N GLY A 120 25.92 -47.65 -21.99
CA GLY A 120 26.61 -48.48 -22.96
C GLY A 120 28.11 -48.55 -22.63
N SER A 121 28.58 -49.65 -22.05
CA SER A 121 30.02 -49.96 -22.04
C SER A 121 30.31 -51.46 -21.96
N ARG A 122 30.42 -52.12 -23.12
CA ARG A 122 31.29 -53.29 -23.29
C ARG A 122 31.74 -53.40 -24.75
N LEU A 123 32.89 -52.82 -25.04
CA LEU A 123 33.73 -53.31 -26.13
C LEU A 123 35.16 -53.47 -25.59
N LYS A 124 35.47 -54.67 -25.10
CA LYS A 124 36.86 -55.11 -24.90
C LYS A 124 37.20 -56.07 -26.02
N ARG A 125 38.05 -55.59 -26.93
CA ARG A 125 38.80 -56.40 -27.90
C ARG A 125 39.70 -57.39 -27.15
N LYS A 126 39.78 -58.62 -27.65
CA LYS A 126 40.98 -59.45 -27.59
C LYS A 126 41.07 -60.27 -28.86
#